data_AF-A0A937TUX2-F1
#
_entry.id   AF-A0A937TUX2-F1
#
_cell.length_a   1.000
_cell.length_b   1.000
_cell.length_c   1.000
_cell.angle_alpha   90.00
_cell.angle_beta   90.00
_cell.angle_gamma   90.00
#
_symmetry.space_group_name_H-M   'P 1'
#
loop_
_entity.id
_entity.type
_entity.pdbx_description
1 polymer ?
#
loop_
_entity_poly.entity_id
_entity_poly.type
_entity_poly.pdbx_seq_one_letter_code
_entity_poly.pdbx_strand_id
1 'polypeptide(L)'
;MKQRKRGKSGRRWLMLALVVVLAGGVAAGSAWDWWGLLGPGDGAAEIRAIYTVQRRDLTISVIQSGEIQARSYTDYICQVEGRPSIVEVVREGAYISPEDVQKGRILVKLDTS
;
A
#
# COMPACT_ATOMS: atom_id res chain seq x y z
N MET A 1 99.35 19.96 -37.36
CA MET A 1 98.62 20.89 -36.45
C MET A 1 97.13 20.57 -36.60
N LYS A 2 96.26 20.43 -35.60
CA LYS A 2 96.23 20.94 -34.24
C LYS A 2 95.10 20.17 -33.52
N GLN A 3 95.38 19.70 -32.32
CA GLN A 3 94.43 19.03 -31.43
C GLN A 3 93.30 19.94 -30.90
N ARG A 4 92.34 19.30 -30.19
CA ARG A 4 91.47 19.76 -29.07
C ARG A 4 90.00 19.99 -29.46
N LYS A 5 88.99 19.59 -28.69
CA LYS A 5 88.89 19.30 -27.24
C LYS A 5 87.59 18.51 -26.95
N ARG A 6 87.71 17.36 -26.28
CA ARG A 6 86.63 16.76 -25.46
C ARG A 6 86.31 17.72 -24.30
N GLY A 7 85.04 18.01 -24.02
CA GLY A 7 84.68 18.64 -22.73
C GLY A 7 83.31 19.33 -22.62
N LYS A 8 82.44 18.75 -21.78
CA LYS A 8 81.41 19.40 -20.93
C LYS A 8 80.07 19.90 -21.49
N SER A 9 79.81 20.02 -22.80
CA SER A 9 78.52 20.56 -23.28
C SER A 9 77.37 19.54 -23.37
N GLY A 10 77.63 18.31 -23.82
CA GLY A 10 76.57 17.29 -24.01
C GLY A 10 75.92 16.80 -22.71
N ARG A 11 76.70 16.71 -21.63
CA ARG A 11 76.22 16.24 -20.32
C ARG A 11 75.32 17.27 -19.62
N ARG A 12 75.49 18.56 -19.91
CA ARG A 12 74.62 19.65 -19.41
C ARG A 12 73.27 19.66 -20.14
N TRP A 13 73.26 19.39 -21.43
CA TRP A 13 72.04 19.26 -22.22
C TRP A 13 71.22 18.02 -21.85
N LEU A 14 71.90 16.88 -21.61
CA LEU A 14 71.25 15.68 -21.08
C LEU A 14 70.65 15.90 -19.68
N MET A 15 71.35 16.63 -18.80
CA MET A 15 70.83 16.96 -17.47
C MET A 15 69.63 17.92 -17.54
N LEU A 16 69.66 18.91 -18.43
CA LEU A 16 68.51 19.81 -18.65
C LEU A 16 67.30 19.06 -19.21
N ALA A 17 67.50 18.15 -20.16
CA ALA A 17 66.43 17.30 -20.68
C ALA A 17 65.82 16.41 -19.59
N LEU A 18 66.64 15.82 -18.71
CA LEU A 18 66.17 14.99 -17.59
C LEU A 18 65.32 15.80 -16.59
N VAL A 19 65.73 17.04 -16.28
CA VAL A 19 64.99 17.92 -15.36
C VAL A 19 63.64 18.33 -15.95
N VAL A 20 63.58 18.61 -17.26
CA VAL A 20 62.31 18.93 -17.92
C VAL A 20 61.34 17.74 -17.91
N VAL A 21 61.85 16.51 -18.11
CA VAL A 21 61.03 15.29 -18.05
C VAL A 21 60.52 15.03 -16.63
N LEU A 22 61.37 15.19 -15.62
CA LEU A 22 60.97 15.04 -14.21
C LEU A 22 59.95 16.12 -13.78
N ALA A 23 60.16 17.36 -14.18
CA ALA A 23 59.21 18.45 -13.89
C ALA A 23 57.86 18.25 -14.59
N GLY A 24 57.87 17.79 -15.84
CA GLY A 24 56.65 17.44 -16.57
C GLY A 24 55.89 16.27 -15.95
N GLY A 25 56.61 15.24 -15.48
CA GLY A 25 56.02 14.09 -14.80
C GLY A 25 55.34 14.44 -13.48
N VAL A 26 55.96 15.31 -12.67
CA VAL A 26 55.37 15.76 -11.39
C VAL A 26 54.15 16.65 -11.61
N ALA A 27 54.18 17.53 -12.60
CA ALA A 27 53.04 18.39 -12.94
C ALA A 27 51.86 17.60 -13.52
N ALA A 28 52.12 16.56 -14.32
CA ALA A 28 51.07 15.69 -14.84
C ALA A 28 50.45 14.81 -13.75
N GLY A 29 51.26 14.28 -12.84
CA GLY A 29 50.80 13.47 -11.72
C GLY A 29 49.92 14.25 -10.74
N SER A 30 50.31 15.48 -10.38
CA SER A 30 49.52 16.32 -9.49
C SER A 30 48.25 16.86 -10.15
N ALA A 31 48.23 17.01 -11.48
CA ALA A 31 47.03 17.41 -12.22
C ALA A 31 45.95 16.30 -12.25
N TRP A 32 46.34 15.02 -12.25
CA TRP A 32 45.39 13.90 -12.17
C TRP A 32 44.73 13.77 -10.79
N ASP A 33 45.52 13.90 -9.71
CA ASP A 33 44.96 13.88 -8.35
C ASP A 33 44.03 15.06 -8.08
N TRP A 34 44.31 16.24 -8.65
CA TRP A 34 43.44 17.41 -8.50
C TRP A 34 42.10 17.26 -9.22
N TRP A 35 42.05 16.51 -10.31
CA TRP A 35 40.81 16.23 -11.04
C TRP A 35 39.89 15.30 -10.27
N GLY A 36 40.45 14.35 -9.51
CA GLY A 36 39.69 13.43 -8.65
C GLY A 36 39.04 14.08 -7.44
N LEU A 37 39.59 15.20 -6.95
CA LEU A 37 39.07 15.90 -5.76
C LEU A 37 37.98 16.95 -6.08
N LEU A 38 37.91 17.41 -7.33
CA LEU A 38 36.89 18.35 -7.82
C LEU A 38 35.74 17.66 -8.59
N GLY A 39 35.82 16.34 -8.77
CA GLY A 39 34.74 15.55 -9.33
C GLY A 39 33.49 15.66 -8.46
N PRO A 40 32.27 15.66 -9.04
CA PRO A 40 31.05 15.64 -8.26
C PRO A 40 31.11 14.42 -7.33
N GLY A 41 31.17 14.64 -6.02
CA GLY A 41 31.09 13.55 -5.06
C GLY A 41 29.79 12.80 -5.33
N ASP A 42 29.85 11.47 -5.44
CA ASP A 42 28.69 10.59 -5.49
C ASP A 42 27.96 10.68 -4.14
N GLY A 43 27.24 11.79 -3.94
CA GLY A 43 26.23 11.93 -2.92
C GLY A 43 25.09 11.02 -3.34
N ALA A 44 25.12 9.78 -2.85
CA ALA A 44 24.00 8.86 -2.96
C ALA A 44 22.74 9.63 -2.54
N ALA A 45 21.90 9.95 -3.53
CA ALA A 45 20.69 10.71 -3.30
C ALA A 45 19.83 9.91 -2.33
N GLU A 46 19.73 10.38 -1.09
CA GLU A 46 18.84 9.82 -0.08
C GLU A 46 17.42 9.88 -0.68
N ILE A 47 16.87 8.75 -1.11
CA ILE A 47 15.51 8.70 -1.69
C ILE A 47 14.53 8.98 -0.55
N ARG A 48 14.18 10.25 -0.37
CA ARG A 48 13.13 10.69 0.56
C ARG A 48 11.81 10.77 -0.19
N ALA A 49 10.97 9.75 -0.04
CA ALA A 49 9.58 9.82 -0.46
C ALA A 49 8.79 10.68 0.54
N ILE A 50 8.52 11.93 0.17
CA ILE A 50 7.66 12.85 0.92
C ILE A 50 6.31 12.98 0.21
N TYR A 51 5.21 13.02 0.98
CA TYR A 51 3.86 13.23 0.45
C TYR A 51 3.20 14.44 1.12
N THR A 52 2.62 15.32 0.32
CA THR A 52 1.90 16.50 0.82
C THR A 52 0.53 16.09 1.37
N VAL A 53 0.32 16.28 2.67
CA VAL A 53 -0.96 16.01 3.32
C VAL A 53 -2.03 16.95 2.76
N GLN A 54 -3.17 16.38 2.35
CA GLN A 54 -4.35 17.13 1.92
C GLN A 54 -5.48 16.93 2.93
N ARG A 55 -6.15 18.01 3.30
CA ARG A 55 -7.37 17.93 4.11
C ARG A 55 -8.50 17.45 3.21
N ARG A 56 -9.05 16.28 3.53
CA ARG A 56 -10.21 15.68 2.86
C ARG A 56 -11.07 14.99 3.90
N ASP A 57 -12.31 14.70 3.53
CA ASP A 57 -13.21 13.93 4.39
C ASP A 57 -12.77 12.47 4.41
N LEU A 58 -12.63 11.93 5.63
CA LEU A 58 -12.29 10.53 5.87
C LEU A 58 -13.54 9.80 6.35
N THR A 59 -14.12 8.95 5.51
CA THR A 59 -15.23 8.09 5.92
C THR A 59 -14.71 6.93 6.75
N ILE A 60 -15.12 6.87 8.01
CA ILE A 60 -14.84 5.74 8.91
C ILE A 60 -16.06 4.82 8.89
N SER A 61 -15.93 3.63 8.30
CA SER A 61 -16.98 2.60 8.29
C SER A 61 -16.66 1.51 9.32
N VAL A 62 -17.63 1.14 10.14
CA VAL A 62 -17.53 0.01 11.08
C VAL A 62 -18.40 -1.13 10.56
N ILE A 63 -17.84 -2.34 10.50
CA ILE A 63 -18.62 -3.54 10.19
C ILE A 63 -19.22 -4.03 11.51
N GLN A 64 -20.54 -3.94 11.64
CA GLN A 64 -21.28 -4.48 12.76
C GLN A 64 -22.17 -5.63 12.27
N SER A 65 -22.12 -6.75 12.99
CA SER A 65 -23.10 -7.84 12.81
C SER A 65 -24.34 -7.51 13.63
N GLY A 66 -25.49 -7.49 12.97
CA GLY A 66 -26.80 -7.30 13.59
C GLY A 66 -27.79 -8.35 13.08
N GLU A 67 -28.87 -8.56 13.81
CA GLU A 67 -29.93 -9.50 13.44
C GLU A 67 -31.16 -8.72 12.93
N ILE A 68 -31.78 -9.22 11.87
CA ILE A 68 -33.04 -8.65 11.36
C ILE A 68 -34.19 -9.38 12.04
N GLN A 69 -35.03 -8.62 12.74
CA GLN A 69 -36.22 -9.12 13.42
C GLN A 69 -37.50 -8.55 12.81
N ALA A 70 -38.60 -9.28 12.95
CA ALA A 70 -39.90 -8.78 12.52
C ALA A 70 -40.29 -7.52 13.33
N ARG A 71 -40.82 -6.49 12.67
CA ARG A 71 -41.27 -5.26 13.35
C ARG A 71 -42.39 -5.55 14.36
N SER A 72 -43.24 -6.52 14.06
CA SER A 72 -44.32 -6.98 14.93
C SER A 72 -44.44 -8.49 14.75
N TYR A 73 -44.58 -9.18 15.86
CA TYR A 73 -44.78 -10.62 15.93
C TYR A 73 -45.92 -10.88 16.91
N THR A 74 -46.78 -11.85 16.60
CA THR A 74 -47.92 -12.21 17.44
C THR A 74 -48.09 -13.71 17.42
N ASP A 75 -48.04 -14.31 18.61
CA ASP A 75 -48.30 -15.73 18.80
C ASP A 75 -49.79 -15.97 19.04
N TYR A 76 -50.36 -16.89 18.27
CA TYR A 76 -51.73 -17.37 18.47
C TYR A 76 -51.68 -18.72 19.18
N ILE A 77 -52.10 -18.73 20.45
CA ILE A 77 -52.07 -19.92 21.31
C ILE A 77 -53.50 -20.43 21.50
N CYS A 78 -53.70 -21.73 21.29
CA CYS A 78 -54.96 -22.38 21.62
C CYS A 78 -55.09 -22.54 23.15
N GLN A 79 -56.23 -22.11 23.71
CA GLN A 79 -56.52 -22.18 25.15
C GLN A 79 -57.54 -23.28 25.50
N VAL A 80 -57.81 -24.21 24.57
CA VAL A 80 -58.76 -25.30 24.81
C VAL A 80 -58.10 -26.37 25.68
N GLU A 81 -58.77 -26.77 26.77
CA GLU A 81 -58.30 -27.84 27.66
C GLU A 81 -58.38 -29.21 26.98
N GLY A 82 -57.36 -30.04 27.18
CA GLY A 82 -57.28 -31.40 26.62
C GLY A 82 -56.23 -31.54 25.52
N ARG A 83 -56.43 -32.52 24.62
CA ARG A 83 -55.58 -32.75 23.44
C ARG A 83 -56.42 -32.74 22.16
N PRO A 84 -56.99 -31.58 21.78
CA PRO A 84 -57.73 -31.47 20.53
C PRO A 84 -56.79 -31.70 19.35
N SER A 85 -57.22 -32.54 18.40
CA SER A 85 -56.45 -32.78 17.18
C SER A 85 -56.67 -31.63 16.19
N ILE A 86 -55.60 -31.19 15.52
CA ILE A 86 -55.71 -30.17 14.46
C ILE A 86 -56.22 -30.87 13.20
N VAL A 87 -57.38 -30.45 12.71
CA VAL A 87 -58.01 -31.00 11.50
C VAL A 87 -57.56 -30.24 10.26
N GLU A 88 -57.39 -28.93 10.36
CA GLU A 88 -56.99 -28.07 9.26
C GLU A 88 -56.07 -26.96 9.75
N VAL A 89 -55.03 -26.66 8.98
CA VAL A 89 -54.13 -25.53 9.19
C VAL A 89 -53.84 -24.86 7.84
N VAL A 90 -53.80 -23.53 7.84
CA VAL A 90 -53.38 -22.77 6.67
C VAL A 90 -51.94 -23.10 6.28
N ARG A 91 -51.63 -23.05 4.98
CA ARG A 91 -50.26 -23.27 4.51
C ARG A 91 -49.29 -22.23 5.06
N GLU A 92 -48.07 -22.67 5.34
CA GLU A 92 -46.97 -21.79 5.74
C GLU A 92 -46.68 -20.73 4.66
N GLY A 93 -46.30 -19.52 5.11
CA GLY A 93 -46.06 -18.39 4.22
C GLY A 93 -47.32 -17.81 3.56
N ALA A 94 -48.53 -18.23 3.96
CA ALA A 94 -49.76 -17.64 3.49
C ALA A 94 -49.85 -16.16 3.89
N TYR A 95 -50.05 -15.30 2.89
CA TYR A 95 -50.32 -13.89 3.12
C TYR A 95 -51.80 -13.70 3.50
N ILE A 96 -52.05 -13.11 4.66
CA ILE A 96 -53.39 -12.79 5.15
C ILE A 96 -53.64 -11.31 4.92
N SER A 97 -54.58 -11.00 4.04
CA SER A 97 -54.95 -9.61 3.74
C SER A 97 -55.91 -9.04 4.81
N PRO A 98 -56.03 -7.71 4.95
CA PRO A 98 -57.02 -7.11 5.85
C PRO A 98 -58.46 -7.52 5.51
N GLU A 99 -58.75 -7.76 4.23
CA GLU A 99 -60.07 -8.23 3.78
C GLU A 99 -60.37 -9.65 4.27
N ASP A 100 -59.36 -10.52 4.29
CA ASP A 100 -59.50 -11.89 4.81
C ASP A 100 -59.78 -11.89 6.32
N VAL A 101 -59.16 -10.96 7.05
CA VAL A 101 -59.41 -10.77 8.49
C VAL A 101 -60.85 -10.31 8.71
N GLN A 102 -61.34 -9.33 7.93
CA GLN A 102 -62.72 -8.83 8.04
C GLN A 102 -63.76 -9.91 7.71
N LYS A 103 -63.45 -10.80 6.76
CA LYS A 103 -64.29 -11.95 6.40
C LYS A 103 -64.21 -13.10 7.41
N GLY A 104 -63.38 -12.99 8.45
CA GLY A 104 -63.24 -14.02 9.49
C GLY A 104 -62.57 -15.29 8.99
N ARG A 105 -61.54 -15.18 8.13
CA ARG A 105 -60.82 -16.33 7.59
C ARG A 105 -60.26 -17.21 8.73
N ILE A 106 -60.62 -18.50 8.69
CA ILE A 106 -60.17 -19.50 9.66
C ILE A 106 -58.73 -19.90 9.34
N LEU A 107 -57.85 -19.81 10.34
CA LEU A 107 -56.43 -20.17 10.23
C LEU A 107 -56.15 -21.60 10.69
N VAL A 108 -56.86 -22.05 11.72
CA VAL A 108 -56.73 -23.37 12.32
C VAL A 108 -58.11 -23.89 12.68
N LYS A 109 -58.38 -25.16 12.38
CA LYS A 109 -59.60 -25.86 12.79
C LYS A 109 -59.22 -27.04 13.70
N LEU A 110 -59.88 -27.14 14.84
CA LEU A 110 -59.70 -28.21 15.81
C LEU A 110 -60.85 -29.20 15.73
N ASP A 111 -60.57 -30.46 16.05
CA ASP A 111 -61.60 -31.48 16.28
C ASP A 111 -62.24 -31.23 17.64
N THR A 112 -63.57 -31.32 17.70
CA THR A 112 -64.39 -31.02 18.88
C THR A 112 -65.11 -32.26 19.42
N SER A 113 -64.67 -33.45 19.01
CA SER A 113 -65.30 -34.73 19.33
C SER A 113 -64.74 -35.36 20.61
#